data_AF-A0A1Z9M1M2-F1
#
_entry.id   AF-A0A1Z9M1M2-F1
#
_cell.length_a   1.000
_cell.length_b   1.000
_cell.length_c   1.000
_cell.angle_alpha   90.00
_cell.angle_beta   90.00
_cell.angle_gamma   90.00
#
_symmetry.space_group_name_H-M   'P 1'
#
loop_
_entity.id
_entity.type
_entity.pdbx_description
1 polymer ?
#
loop_
_entity_poly.entity_id
_entity_poly.type
_entity_poly.pdbx_seq_one_letter_code
_entity_poly.pdbx_strand_id
1 'polypeptide(L)'
;MHGHSASFLMLDSKWMTLNYLHPNADKVGMRNAAKANGDTHIYLYTRNGGDNGGGFNLSSISPQPDWEARLDELNNMGLKPVLWLTPDDSPSIVNQSLDAQKAHFSNMVARFDSRVTGYVTCLECDEYWSAAQVQALVAHLKSQTTKPVGVHMTPHFKAEYFANADYVFLQTGFNKTPEQVKAMVAHAIAVTGKPVVASEYHLESRSATARALGDAACAAGAIGTGNGRSIMYCGAEETPKKKNNDSDMAMAVVGLAFVAFGAYYLHTNYDFELKFDLTDNYQTYGTKKTFNLFEKDDNSLNFEMDFSHTTADDVVSNKVLFALTGTF
;
A
#
# COMPACT_ATOMS: atom_id res chain seq x y z
N MET A 1 9.58 1.45 -6.18
CA MET A 1 8.79 1.07 -4.97
C MET A 1 8.11 2.25 -4.28
N HIS A 2 8.19 3.52 -4.75
CA HIS A 2 7.41 4.61 -4.15
C HIS A 2 5.91 4.45 -4.42
N GLY A 3 5.06 4.88 -3.48
CA GLY A 3 3.60 4.71 -3.59
C GLY A 3 3.14 3.25 -3.43
N HIS A 4 4.01 2.38 -2.93
CA HIS A 4 3.74 0.96 -2.77
C HIS A 4 2.61 0.73 -1.75
N SER A 5 1.48 0.17 -2.18
CA SER A 5 0.40 -0.29 -1.30
C SER A 5 0.05 -1.73 -1.63
N ALA A 6 0.01 -2.57 -0.61
CA ALA A 6 -0.44 -3.94 -0.69
C ALA A 6 -1.29 -4.30 0.54
N SER A 7 -2.03 -5.40 0.42
CA SER A 7 -2.73 -6.09 1.50
C SER A 7 -2.14 -7.49 1.68
N PHE A 8 -1.18 -7.61 2.58
CA PHE A 8 -0.50 -8.86 2.89
C PHE A 8 -1.49 -9.80 3.61
N LEU A 9 -2.20 -9.31 4.63
CA LEU A 9 -3.16 -10.08 5.43
C LEU A 9 -4.60 -9.55 5.30
N MET A 10 -5.55 -10.44 4.97
CA MET A 10 -6.99 -10.20 4.85
C MET A 10 -7.76 -11.36 5.54
N LEU A 11 -7.49 -11.54 6.84
CA LEU A 11 -7.92 -12.73 7.57
C LEU A 11 -9.44 -12.86 7.77
N ASP A 12 -10.25 -11.80 7.65
CA ASP A 12 -11.71 -11.96 7.74
C ASP A 12 -12.26 -12.91 6.65
N SER A 13 -11.58 -12.92 5.50
CA SER A 13 -11.88 -13.73 4.33
C SER A 13 -10.95 -14.96 4.28
N LYS A 14 -10.14 -15.14 5.32
CA LYS A 14 -9.05 -16.13 5.42
C LYS A 14 -8.04 -16.02 4.27
N TRP A 15 -7.87 -14.82 3.74
CA TRP A 15 -6.98 -14.55 2.62
C TRP A 15 -5.64 -14.02 3.11
N MET A 16 -4.59 -14.56 2.51
CA MET A 16 -3.25 -14.03 2.54
C MET A 16 -2.82 -13.92 1.08
N THR A 17 -2.53 -12.72 0.58
CA THR A 17 -2.28 -12.52 -0.86
C THR A 17 -1.03 -13.26 -1.33
N LEU A 18 -0.07 -13.53 -0.42
CA LEU A 18 1.06 -14.40 -0.70
C LEU A 18 0.65 -15.76 -1.27
N ASN A 19 -0.51 -16.30 -0.86
CA ASN A 19 -0.99 -17.60 -1.32
C ASN A 19 -1.77 -17.55 -2.64
N TYR A 20 -1.86 -16.40 -3.32
CA TYR A 20 -2.61 -16.20 -4.56
C TYR A 20 -2.23 -17.20 -5.68
N LEU A 21 -0.95 -17.57 -5.77
CA LEU A 21 -0.46 -18.51 -6.79
C LEU A 21 -0.81 -19.98 -6.51
N HIS A 22 -1.43 -20.28 -5.37
CA HIS A 22 -1.95 -21.63 -5.10
C HIS A 22 -3.06 -21.97 -6.13
N PRO A 23 -3.09 -23.20 -6.68
CA PRO A 23 -4.10 -23.60 -7.68
C PRO A 23 -5.55 -23.33 -7.24
N ASN A 24 -5.86 -23.63 -5.98
CA ASN A 24 -7.20 -23.50 -5.41
C ASN A 24 -7.49 -22.15 -4.72
N ALA A 25 -6.57 -21.18 -4.78
CA ALA A 25 -6.85 -19.85 -4.23
C ALA A 25 -7.97 -19.16 -5.01
N ASP A 26 -8.84 -18.41 -4.30
CA ASP A 26 -9.83 -17.52 -4.91
C ASP A 26 -9.14 -16.28 -5.50
N LYS A 27 -8.53 -16.47 -6.67
CA LYS A 27 -7.75 -15.44 -7.37
C LYS A 27 -8.60 -14.22 -7.71
N VAL A 28 -9.86 -14.43 -8.11
CA VAL A 28 -10.75 -13.34 -8.48
C VAL A 28 -11.13 -12.52 -7.25
N GLY A 29 -11.55 -13.18 -6.16
CA GLY A 29 -11.87 -12.52 -4.90
C GLY A 29 -10.68 -11.74 -4.34
N MET A 30 -9.50 -12.36 -4.28
CA MET A 30 -8.28 -11.71 -3.78
C MET A 30 -7.91 -10.46 -4.59
N ARG A 31 -7.94 -10.52 -5.92
CA ARG A 31 -7.63 -9.34 -6.77
C ARG A 31 -8.65 -8.23 -6.60
N ASN A 32 -9.94 -8.58 -6.58
CA ASN A 32 -11.01 -7.60 -6.45
C ASN A 32 -10.94 -6.90 -5.09
N ALA A 33 -10.66 -7.65 -4.02
CA ALA A 33 -10.48 -7.06 -2.69
C ALA A 33 -9.24 -6.18 -2.60
N ALA A 34 -8.10 -6.61 -3.15
CA ALA A 34 -6.89 -5.79 -3.21
C ALA A 34 -7.16 -4.46 -3.96
N LYS A 35 -7.80 -4.53 -5.14
CA LYS A 35 -8.20 -3.34 -5.91
C LYS A 35 -9.16 -2.43 -5.13
N ALA A 36 -10.18 -3.01 -4.51
CA ALA A 36 -11.13 -2.27 -3.69
C ALA A 36 -10.46 -1.62 -2.47
N ASN A 37 -9.39 -2.22 -1.96
CA ASN A 37 -8.60 -1.64 -0.86
C ASN A 37 -7.66 -0.51 -1.31
N GLY A 38 -7.54 -0.26 -2.63
CA GLY A 38 -6.64 0.75 -3.20
C GLY A 38 -5.22 0.24 -3.47
N ASP A 39 -5.01 -1.09 -3.49
CA ASP A 39 -3.67 -1.64 -3.67
C ASP A 39 -3.11 -1.39 -5.06
N THR A 40 -1.81 -1.14 -5.09
CA THR A 40 -0.99 -0.96 -6.29
C THR A 40 -0.04 -2.12 -6.54
N HIS A 41 0.23 -2.91 -5.49
CA HIS A 41 1.11 -4.07 -5.50
C HIS A 41 0.41 -5.28 -4.88
N ILE A 42 0.91 -6.46 -5.19
CA ILE A 42 0.45 -7.72 -4.59
C ILE A 42 1.67 -8.59 -4.26
N TYR A 43 1.68 -9.14 -3.05
CA TYR A 43 2.76 -10.02 -2.58
C TYR A 43 2.42 -11.45 -2.93
N LEU A 44 3.38 -12.20 -3.47
CA LEU A 44 3.18 -13.58 -3.91
C LEU A 44 4.30 -14.48 -3.41
N TYR A 45 3.96 -15.60 -2.80
CA TYR A 45 4.92 -16.66 -2.57
C TYR A 45 5.26 -17.40 -3.84
N THR A 46 6.56 -17.67 -4.01
CA THR A 46 7.07 -18.52 -5.09
C THR A 46 7.22 -19.98 -4.68
N ARG A 47 7.04 -20.26 -3.40
CA ARG A 47 6.92 -21.57 -2.78
C ARG A 47 6.30 -21.42 -1.39
N ASN A 48 5.52 -22.39 -0.93
CA ASN A 48 5.02 -22.44 0.44
C ASN A 48 4.95 -23.91 0.90
N GLY A 49 5.12 -24.18 2.18
CA GLY A 49 5.04 -25.51 2.78
C GLY A 49 4.19 -25.56 4.04
N GLY A 50 3.95 -24.43 4.70
CA GLY A 50 3.22 -24.39 5.97
C GLY A 50 2.75 -23.01 6.44
N ASP A 51 3.15 -21.90 5.78
CA ASP A 51 2.74 -20.56 6.21
C ASP A 51 1.25 -20.29 5.91
N ASN A 52 0.49 -20.26 7.00
CA ASN A 52 -0.93 -20.50 7.05
C ASN A 52 -1.78 -19.50 6.25
N GLY A 53 -2.90 -20.00 5.72
CA GLY A 53 -3.92 -19.18 5.05
C GLY A 53 -4.66 -19.98 3.97
N GLY A 54 -5.94 -19.67 3.73
CA GLY A 54 -6.70 -20.24 2.60
C GLY A 54 -7.26 -21.66 2.75
N GLY A 55 -6.84 -22.44 3.76
CA GLY A 55 -7.47 -23.74 4.09
C GLY A 55 -7.18 -24.87 3.09
N PHE A 56 -6.04 -24.82 2.40
CA PHE A 56 -5.60 -25.81 1.41
C PHE A 56 -4.15 -26.24 1.64
N ASN A 57 -3.71 -27.31 0.95
CA ASN A 57 -2.33 -27.79 1.03
C ASN A 57 -1.34 -26.83 0.36
N LEU A 58 -0.67 -26.02 1.18
CA LEU A 58 0.23 -24.96 0.77
C LEU A 58 1.46 -25.44 -0.01
N SER A 59 1.85 -26.72 0.13
CA SER A 59 2.94 -27.34 -0.65
C SER A 59 2.72 -27.29 -2.17
N SER A 60 1.48 -27.03 -2.61
CA SER A 60 1.16 -26.85 -4.03
C SER A 60 1.59 -25.48 -4.57
N ILE A 61 1.95 -24.53 -3.71
CA ILE A 61 2.66 -23.31 -4.13
C ILE A 61 4.10 -23.72 -4.39
N SER A 62 4.40 -23.90 -5.66
CA SER A 62 5.71 -24.17 -6.24
C SER A 62 5.65 -23.77 -7.71
N PRO A 63 6.77 -23.46 -8.38
CA PRO A 63 6.74 -22.89 -9.72
C PRO A 63 5.93 -23.72 -10.72
N GLN A 64 4.79 -23.20 -11.20
CA GLN A 64 3.91 -23.85 -12.18
C GLN A 64 4.05 -23.25 -13.59
N PRO A 65 3.70 -23.98 -14.66
CA PRO A 65 3.77 -23.46 -16.03
C PRO A 65 2.82 -22.30 -16.36
N ASP A 66 1.73 -22.11 -15.59
CA ASP A 66 0.73 -21.07 -15.86
C ASP A 66 1.04 -19.74 -15.15
N TRP A 67 2.08 -19.68 -14.31
CA TRP A 67 2.37 -18.51 -13.49
C TRP A 67 2.66 -17.25 -14.30
N GLU A 68 3.33 -17.36 -15.45
CA GLU A 68 3.56 -16.22 -16.35
C GLU A 68 2.24 -15.55 -16.74
N ALA A 69 1.23 -16.34 -17.12
CA ALA A 69 -0.11 -15.84 -17.43
C ALA A 69 -0.79 -15.22 -16.20
N ARG A 70 -0.61 -15.81 -15.01
CA ARG A 70 -1.16 -15.24 -13.76
C ARG A 70 -0.54 -13.91 -13.38
N LEU A 71 0.75 -13.73 -13.60
CA LEU A 71 1.43 -12.45 -13.37
C LEU A 71 1.02 -11.41 -14.42
N ASP A 72 0.83 -11.82 -15.67
CA ASP A 72 0.32 -10.94 -16.74
C ASP A 72 -1.12 -10.47 -16.43
N GLU A 73 -1.99 -11.34 -15.90
CA GLU A 73 -3.33 -10.96 -15.39
C GLU A 73 -3.24 -9.87 -14.30
N LEU A 74 -2.34 -10.03 -13.33
CA LEU A 74 -2.16 -9.07 -12.24
C LEU A 74 -1.68 -7.71 -12.75
N ASN A 75 -0.67 -7.71 -13.62
CA ASN A 75 -0.14 -6.50 -14.25
C ASN A 75 -1.22 -5.76 -15.07
N ASN A 76 -2.03 -6.49 -15.84
CA ASN A 76 -3.12 -5.91 -16.64
C ASN A 76 -4.22 -5.27 -15.77
N MET A 77 -4.39 -5.72 -14.53
CA MET A 77 -5.31 -5.09 -13.55
C MET A 77 -4.66 -3.93 -12.76
N GLY A 78 -3.38 -3.65 -13.02
CA GLY A 78 -2.60 -2.65 -12.30
C GLY A 78 -2.18 -3.08 -10.89
N LEU A 79 -2.19 -4.39 -10.58
CA LEU A 79 -1.61 -4.95 -9.35
C LEU A 79 -0.21 -5.48 -9.65
N LYS A 80 0.80 -4.70 -9.27
CA LYS A 80 2.19 -5.01 -9.58
C LYS A 80 2.75 -6.12 -8.68
N PRO A 81 3.15 -7.29 -9.21
CA PRO A 81 3.66 -8.37 -8.39
C PRO A 81 5.00 -8.03 -7.71
N VAL A 82 5.13 -8.48 -6.46
CA VAL A 82 6.38 -8.55 -5.70
C VAL A 82 6.53 -9.97 -5.19
N LEU A 83 7.62 -10.63 -5.56
CA LEU A 83 7.81 -12.05 -5.25
C LEU A 83 8.53 -12.25 -3.92
N TRP A 84 7.89 -12.96 -3.00
CA TRP A 84 8.46 -13.40 -1.74
C TRP A 84 9.00 -14.82 -1.93
N LEU A 85 10.32 -14.94 -1.78
CA LEU A 85 11.04 -16.09 -2.31
C LEU A 85 11.16 -17.25 -1.33
N THR A 86 11.05 -16.98 -0.04
CA THR A 86 11.08 -17.99 1.00
C THR A 86 9.94 -17.73 1.98
N PRO A 87 9.03 -18.70 2.14
CA PRO A 87 7.96 -18.63 3.11
C PRO A 87 8.48 -18.85 4.51
N ASP A 88 7.73 -18.39 5.48
CA ASP A 88 7.89 -18.81 6.87
C ASP A 88 7.21 -20.17 7.11
N ASP A 89 7.26 -20.71 8.34
CA ASP A 89 6.52 -21.91 8.80
C ASP A 89 6.68 -23.16 7.90
N SER A 90 7.75 -23.19 7.09
CA SER A 90 7.95 -24.16 6.01
C SER A 90 9.29 -24.90 6.18
N PRO A 91 9.42 -25.78 7.19
CA PRO A 91 10.69 -26.41 7.56
C PRO A 91 11.34 -27.22 6.43
N SER A 92 10.55 -27.80 5.52
CA SER A 92 11.08 -28.51 4.33
C SER A 92 11.72 -27.58 3.29
N ILE A 93 11.47 -26.28 3.39
CA ILE A 93 12.00 -25.23 2.50
C ILE A 93 13.14 -24.49 3.19
N VAL A 94 12.94 -23.96 4.41
CA VAL A 94 13.95 -23.13 5.10
C VAL A 94 15.22 -23.92 5.48
N ASN A 95 15.09 -25.24 5.69
CA ASN A 95 16.23 -26.13 6.00
C ASN A 95 17.00 -26.61 4.76
N GLN A 96 16.59 -26.23 3.54
CA GLN A 96 17.38 -26.55 2.35
C GLN A 96 18.71 -25.78 2.36
N SER A 97 19.73 -26.33 1.70
CA SER A 97 21.04 -25.71 1.59
C SER A 97 20.97 -24.33 0.95
N LEU A 98 21.93 -23.46 1.27
CA LEU A 98 22.01 -22.12 0.69
C LEU A 98 22.06 -22.16 -0.85
N ASP A 99 22.70 -23.17 -1.43
CA ASP A 99 22.77 -23.35 -2.88
C ASP A 99 21.41 -23.73 -3.47
N ALA A 100 20.61 -24.55 -2.79
CA ALA A 100 19.24 -24.84 -3.20
C ALA A 100 18.36 -23.58 -3.14
N GLN A 101 18.54 -22.73 -2.11
CA GLN A 101 17.87 -21.43 -2.04
C GLN A 101 18.24 -20.54 -3.23
N LYS A 102 19.54 -20.41 -3.52
CA LYS A 102 20.05 -19.62 -4.66
C LYS A 102 19.56 -20.16 -6.01
N ALA A 103 19.49 -21.48 -6.17
CA ALA A 103 18.97 -22.10 -7.39
C ALA A 103 17.49 -21.76 -7.61
N HIS A 104 16.67 -21.81 -6.55
CA HIS A 104 15.28 -21.35 -6.61
C HIS A 104 15.20 -19.86 -6.98
N PHE A 105 16.03 -19.02 -6.38
CA PHE A 105 16.05 -17.58 -6.64
C PHE A 105 16.42 -17.27 -8.10
N SER A 106 17.46 -17.91 -8.62
CA SER A 106 17.86 -17.79 -10.03
C SER A 106 16.75 -18.21 -10.97
N ASN A 107 16.03 -19.30 -10.67
CA ASN A 107 14.88 -19.74 -11.46
C ASN A 107 13.77 -18.67 -11.48
N MET A 108 13.44 -18.08 -10.32
CA MET A 108 12.38 -17.06 -10.25
C MET A 108 12.75 -15.77 -10.99
N VAL A 109 14.01 -15.35 -10.92
CA VAL A 109 14.51 -14.21 -11.71
C VAL A 109 14.45 -14.52 -13.20
N ALA A 110 15.03 -15.66 -13.62
CA ALA A 110 15.06 -16.05 -15.03
C ALA A 110 13.67 -16.12 -15.68
N ARG A 111 12.65 -16.56 -14.93
CA ARG A 111 11.27 -16.68 -15.43
C ARG A 111 10.48 -15.38 -15.37
N PHE A 112 10.65 -14.59 -14.33
CA PHE A 112 9.64 -13.58 -13.96
C PHE A 112 10.15 -12.15 -13.86
N ASP A 113 11.44 -11.87 -14.05
CA ASP A 113 12.00 -10.52 -13.84
C ASP A 113 11.30 -9.42 -14.67
N SER A 114 10.86 -9.75 -15.89
CA SER A 114 10.12 -8.82 -16.76
C SER A 114 8.68 -8.54 -16.31
N ARG A 115 8.14 -9.31 -15.35
CA ARG A 115 6.73 -9.27 -14.91
C ARG A 115 6.56 -8.80 -13.48
N VAL A 116 7.65 -8.54 -12.77
CA VAL A 116 7.63 -8.22 -11.34
C VAL A 116 8.32 -6.89 -11.09
N THR A 117 8.02 -6.29 -9.94
CA THR A 117 8.58 -4.99 -9.55
C THR A 117 9.66 -5.06 -8.50
N GLY A 118 9.84 -6.24 -7.91
CA GLY A 118 10.91 -6.53 -6.96
C GLY A 118 10.75 -7.88 -6.30
N TYR A 119 11.69 -8.16 -5.43
CA TYR A 119 11.82 -9.44 -4.72
C TYR A 119 11.96 -9.19 -3.23
N VAL A 120 11.43 -10.10 -2.41
CA VAL A 120 11.68 -10.17 -0.97
C VAL A 120 12.31 -11.53 -0.68
N THR A 121 13.45 -11.52 -0.02
CA THR A 121 14.29 -12.72 0.17
C THR A 121 13.58 -13.81 0.99
N CYS A 122 12.86 -13.41 2.04
CA CYS A 122 12.17 -14.29 2.97
C CYS A 122 11.08 -13.54 3.74
N LEU A 123 10.06 -14.27 4.20
CA LEU A 123 9.25 -13.90 5.36
C LEU A 123 9.99 -14.33 6.64
N GLU A 124 9.99 -13.47 7.66
CA GLU A 124 10.62 -13.64 8.97
C GLU A 124 12.01 -14.31 8.95
N CYS A 125 12.90 -13.78 8.10
CA CYS A 125 14.21 -14.39 7.79
C CYS A 125 15.06 -14.78 9.01
N ASP A 126 14.92 -14.05 10.11
CA ASP A 126 15.76 -14.17 11.30
C ASP A 126 15.34 -15.29 12.25
N GLU A 127 14.27 -16.02 11.94
CA GLU A 127 13.90 -17.23 12.67
C GLU A 127 14.76 -18.44 12.28
N TYR A 128 15.27 -18.47 11.05
CA TYR A 128 15.94 -19.65 10.50
C TYR A 128 17.32 -19.39 9.87
N TRP A 129 17.66 -18.14 9.53
CA TRP A 129 18.96 -17.81 8.97
C TRP A 129 19.67 -16.70 9.73
N SER A 130 20.99 -16.78 9.79
CA SER A 130 21.83 -15.67 10.25
C SER A 130 21.83 -14.51 9.24
N ALA A 131 22.18 -13.31 9.71
CA ALA A 131 22.34 -12.13 8.87
C ALA A 131 23.30 -12.38 7.69
N ALA A 132 24.40 -13.13 7.91
CA ALA A 132 25.36 -13.45 6.86
C ALA A 132 24.75 -14.32 5.74
N GLN A 133 23.91 -15.30 6.10
CA GLN A 133 23.19 -16.12 5.13
C GLN A 133 22.19 -15.28 4.33
N VAL A 134 21.42 -14.41 4.99
CA VAL A 134 20.46 -13.50 4.32
C VAL A 134 21.19 -12.54 3.38
N GLN A 135 22.30 -11.93 3.82
CA GLN A 135 23.12 -11.06 2.99
C GLN A 135 23.67 -11.78 1.75
N ALA A 136 24.06 -13.05 1.88
CA ALA A 136 24.53 -13.86 0.75
C ALA A 136 23.41 -14.15 -0.27
N LEU A 137 22.18 -14.37 0.20
CA LEU A 137 21.00 -14.54 -0.65
C LEU A 137 20.60 -13.24 -1.36
N VAL A 138 20.62 -12.12 -0.65
CA VAL A 138 20.38 -10.79 -1.23
C VAL A 138 21.44 -10.48 -2.29
N ALA A 139 22.72 -10.70 -2.01
CA ALA A 139 23.80 -10.50 -2.98
C ALA A 139 23.63 -11.39 -4.22
N HIS A 140 23.21 -12.64 -4.03
CA HIS A 140 22.89 -13.54 -5.14
C HIS A 140 21.77 -12.98 -6.02
N LEU A 141 20.63 -12.55 -5.44
CA LEU A 141 19.54 -11.93 -6.21
C LEU A 141 20.02 -10.72 -7.01
N LYS A 142 20.73 -9.80 -6.35
CA LYS A 142 21.23 -8.57 -6.98
C LYS A 142 22.22 -8.83 -8.12
N SER A 143 22.86 -9.99 -8.16
CA SER A 143 23.70 -10.40 -9.31
C SER A 143 22.88 -10.84 -10.53
N GLN A 144 21.60 -11.15 -10.35
CA GLN A 144 20.72 -11.71 -11.39
C GLN A 144 19.68 -10.70 -11.88
N THR A 145 19.39 -9.65 -11.11
CA THR A 145 18.36 -8.64 -11.43
C THR A 145 18.80 -7.23 -11.05
N THR A 146 18.28 -6.24 -11.79
CA THR A 146 18.38 -4.82 -11.43
C THR A 146 17.14 -4.32 -10.66
N LYS A 147 16.17 -5.20 -10.39
CA LYS A 147 14.97 -4.86 -9.61
C LYS A 147 15.32 -4.72 -8.12
N PRO A 148 14.57 -3.90 -7.37
CA PRO A 148 14.60 -3.84 -5.92
C PRO A 148 14.59 -5.20 -5.21
N VAL A 149 15.52 -5.40 -4.27
CA VAL A 149 15.54 -6.56 -3.36
C VAL A 149 15.33 -6.11 -1.92
N GLY A 150 14.30 -6.65 -1.29
CA GLY A 150 13.95 -6.43 0.11
C GLY A 150 14.24 -7.63 1.00
N VAL A 151 14.20 -7.35 2.30
CA VAL A 151 14.25 -8.33 3.39
C VAL A 151 13.10 -8.02 4.34
N HIS A 152 12.49 -9.05 4.91
CA HIS A 152 11.48 -8.96 5.95
C HIS A 152 11.90 -9.84 7.13
N MET A 153 11.66 -9.36 8.34
CA MET A 153 12.08 -9.99 9.60
C MET A 153 10.94 -9.91 10.60
N THR A 154 11.03 -10.75 11.63
CA THR A 154 10.21 -10.65 12.84
C THR A 154 10.24 -9.22 13.41
N PRO A 155 9.32 -8.86 14.33
CA PRO A 155 9.30 -7.52 14.94
C PRO A 155 10.58 -7.13 15.71
N HIS A 156 11.50 -8.07 15.94
CA HIS A 156 12.78 -7.86 16.60
C HIS A 156 13.84 -7.33 15.62
N PHE A 157 13.68 -6.06 15.24
CA PHE A 157 14.50 -5.40 14.22
C PHE A 157 16.02 -5.50 14.49
N LYS A 158 16.78 -5.99 13.51
CA LYS A 158 18.26 -6.10 13.56
C LYS A 158 18.85 -5.56 12.25
N ALA A 159 19.56 -4.44 12.32
CA ALA A 159 20.01 -3.69 11.15
C ALA A 159 20.93 -4.50 10.21
N GLU A 160 21.71 -5.44 10.75
CA GLU A 160 22.67 -6.25 10.01
C GLU A 160 22.04 -7.11 8.91
N TYR A 161 20.78 -7.52 9.05
CA TYR A 161 20.08 -8.31 8.03
C TYR A 161 19.82 -7.52 6.74
N PHE A 162 19.83 -6.19 6.82
CA PHE A 162 19.49 -5.30 5.72
C PHE A 162 20.70 -4.74 4.97
N ALA A 163 21.94 -5.03 5.40
CA ALA A 163 23.16 -4.36 4.92
C ALA A 163 23.22 -4.22 3.38
N ASN A 164 22.91 -5.31 2.64
CA ASN A 164 22.96 -5.35 1.17
C ASN A 164 21.59 -5.16 0.48
N ALA A 165 20.51 -5.10 1.25
CA ALA A 165 19.15 -4.93 0.74
C ALA A 165 18.90 -3.49 0.26
N ASP A 166 18.01 -3.33 -0.70
CA ASP A 166 17.59 -2.02 -1.19
C ASP A 166 16.45 -1.43 -0.34
N TYR A 167 15.63 -2.31 0.25
CA TYR A 167 14.44 -1.95 1.04
C TYR A 167 14.31 -2.78 2.31
N VAL A 168 13.75 -2.14 3.34
CA VAL A 168 13.29 -2.80 4.57
C VAL A 168 11.79 -3.04 4.45
N PHE A 169 11.34 -4.30 4.49
CA PHE A 169 9.94 -4.65 4.68
C PHE A 169 9.71 -4.86 6.18
N LEU A 170 9.28 -3.81 6.86
CA LEU A 170 9.22 -3.74 8.32
C LEU A 170 7.94 -4.40 8.86
N GLN A 171 8.11 -5.40 9.71
CA GLN A 171 7.07 -5.86 10.64
C GLN A 171 7.17 -5.08 11.94
N THR A 172 6.07 -4.50 12.41
CA THR A 172 6.02 -3.84 13.73
C THR A 172 5.48 -4.78 14.81
N GLY A 173 4.99 -5.94 14.40
CA GLY A 173 4.12 -6.79 15.20
C GLY A 173 2.71 -6.19 15.34
N PHE A 174 1.84 -6.94 15.99
CA PHE A 174 0.43 -6.59 16.17
C PHE A 174 0.18 -5.80 17.47
N ASN A 175 -1.05 -5.28 17.61
CA ASN A 175 -1.52 -4.54 18.79
C ASN A 175 -0.66 -3.31 19.14
N LYS A 176 -0.18 -2.61 18.12
CA LYS A 176 0.57 -1.36 18.26
C LYS A 176 -0.33 -0.14 18.12
N THR A 177 0.03 0.95 18.76
CA THR A 177 -0.57 2.26 18.52
C THR A 177 0.07 2.94 17.30
N PRO A 178 -0.60 3.93 16.68
CA PRO A 178 -0.01 4.76 15.62
C PRO A 178 1.35 5.36 15.98
N GLU A 179 1.52 5.83 17.22
CA GLU A 179 2.77 6.43 17.72
C GLU A 179 3.90 5.40 17.82
N GLN A 180 3.58 4.18 18.25
CA GLN A 180 4.53 3.08 18.28
C GLN A 180 4.98 2.71 16.87
N VAL A 181 4.04 2.59 15.91
CA VAL A 181 4.37 2.33 14.50
C VAL A 181 5.25 3.43 13.91
N LYS A 182 4.94 4.72 14.17
CA LYS A 182 5.78 5.85 13.76
C LYS A 182 7.21 5.73 14.29
N ALA A 183 7.35 5.47 15.59
CA ALA A 183 8.66 5.34 16.22
C ALA A 183 9.47 4.17 15.63
N MET A 184 8.84 3.03 15.37
CA MET A 184 9.50 1.86 14.77
C MET A 184 9.95 2.12 13.33
N VAL A 185 9.12 2.79 12.51
CA VAL A 185 9.49 3.19 11.14
C VAL A 185 10.66 4.17 11.16
N ALA A 186 10.56 5.23 11.96
CA ALA A 186 11.62 6.23 12.06
C ALA A 186 12.93 5.62 12.55
N HIS A 187 12.87 4.69 13.53
CA HIS A 187 14.03 3.96 14.00
C HIS A 187 14.66 3.12 12.87
N ALA A 188 13.86 2.33 12.15
CA ALA A 188 14.35 1.50 11.05
C ALA A 188 15.04 2.32 9.95
N ILE A 189 14.47 3.47 9.58
CA ILE A 189 15.08 4.42 8.63
C ILE A 189 16.40 4.93 9.20
N ALA A 190 16.42 5.40 10.44
CA ALA A 190 17.60 6.01 11.05
C ALA A 190 18.79 5.04 11.17
N VAL A 191 18.55 3.79 11.53
CA VAL A 191 19.63 2.80 11.75
C VAL A 191 20.11 2.14 10.47
N THR A 192 19.28 2.07 9.42
CA THR A 192 19.68 1.43 8.15
C THR A 192 20.05 2.42 7.05
N GLY A 193 19.52 3.65 7.13
CA GLY A 193 19.58 4.63 6.04
C GLY A 193 18.81 4.19 4.78
N LYS A 194 17.95 3.16 4.88
CA LYS A 194 17.26 2.56 3.73
C LYS A 194 15.78 2.95 3.71
N PRO A 195 15.15 3.01 2.52
CA PRO A 195 13.70 3.19 2.43
C PRO A 195 12.95 2.02 3.08
N VAL A 196 11.90 2.34 3.84
CA VAL A 196 11.06 1.39 4.57
C VAL A 196 9.70 1.24 3.89
N VAL A 197 9.28 0.01 3.67
CA VAL A 197 7.88 -0.38 3.46
C VAL A 197 7.38 -0.96 4.77
N ALA A 198 6.42 -0.32 5.43
CA ALA A 198 5.81 -0.88 6.64
C ALA A 198 4.90 -2.04 6.21
N SER A 199 5.37 -3.27 6.27
CA SER A 199 4.73 -4.40 5.60
C SER A 199 3.70 -5.10 6.45
N GLU A 200 3.86 -5.12 7.77
CA GLU A 200 3.00 -5.93 8.64
C GLU A 200 2.86 -5.36 10.06
N TYR A 201 1.63 -4.97 10.39
CA TYR A 201 1.26 -4.31 11.65
C TYR A 201 -0.17 -4.61 12.11
N HIS A 202 -0.98 -5.25 11.25
CA HIS A 202 -2.35 -5.65 11.54
C HIS A 202 -2.73 -6.88 10.71
N LEU A 203 -3.64 -7.71 11.20
CA LEU A 203 -4.05 -8.98 10.56
C LEU A 203 -5.14 -8.82 9.49
N GLU A 204 -5.82 -7.68 9.48
CA GLU A 204 -6.89 -7.38 8.51
C GLU A 204 -6.66 -6.00 7.89
N SER A 205 -6.13 -6.01 6.66
CA SER A 205 -5.72 -4.81 5.91
C SER A 205 -6.86 -3.85 5.57
N ARG A 206 -8.12 -4.31 5.56
CA ARG A 206 -9.26 -3.45 5.21
C ARG A 206 -9.84 -2.70 6.41
N SER A 207 -9.42 -3.03 7.63
CA SER A 207 -9.94 -2.43 8.85
C SER A 207 -9.52 -0.97 9.01
N ALA A 208 -10.34 -0.17 9.70
CA ALA A 208 -10.01 1.22 10.03
C ALA A 208 -8.71 1.32 10.88
N THR A 209 -8.50 0.35 11.78
CA THR A 209 -7.28 0.25 12.59
C THR A 209 -6.05 0.07 11.71
N ALA A 210 -6.06 -0.89 10.79
CA ALA A 210 -4.95 -1.12 9.87
C ALA A 210 -4.63 0.15 9.06
N ARG A 211 -5.67 0.82 8.54
CA ARG A 211 -5.49 2.07 7.81
C ARG A 211 -4.81 3.16 8.64
N ALA A 212 -5.26 3.36 9.89
CA ALA A 212 -4.66 4.34 10.78
C ALA A 212 -3.19 4.04 11.08
N LEU A 213 -2.83 2.76 11.24
CA LEU A 213 -1.42 2.35 11.43
C LEU A 213 -0.59 2.55 10.17
N GLY A 214 -1.14 2.22 8.99
CA GLY A 214 -0.48 2.48 7.71
C GLY A 214 -0.26 3.96 7.45
N ASP A 215 -1.26 4.80 7.71
CA ASP A 215 -1.15 6.26 7.57
C ASP A 215 -0.11 6.83 8.54
N ALA A 216 -0.02 6.29 9.75
CA ALA A 216 1.01 6.64 10.73
C ALA A 216 2.42 6.25 10.25
N ALA A 217 2.59 5.06 9.67
CA ALA A 217 3.85 4.64 9.06
C ALA A 217 4.27 5.59 7.93
N CYS A 218 3.34 5.99 7.07
CA CYS A 218 3.60 6.92 5.98
C CYS A 218 4.02 8.30 6.49
N ALA A 219 3.37 8.80 7.54
CA ALA A 219 3.75 10.05 8.21
C ALA A 219 5.14 9.99 8.88
N ALA A 220 5.64 8.79 9.21
CA ALA A 220 7.00 8.59 9.72
C ALA A 220 8.06 8.40 8.61
N GLY A 221 7.69 8.56 7.34
CA GLY A 221 8.61 8.48 6.20
C GLY A 221 8.69 7.11 5.53
N ALA A 222 7.80 6.16 5.86
CA ALA A 222 7.67 4.96 5.05
C ALA A 222 7.29 5.34 3.60
N ILE A 223 7.89 4.67 2.63
CA ILE A 223 7.60 4.90 1.19
C ILE A 223 6.44 4.04 0.68
N GLY A 224 5.94 3.15 1.53
CA GLY A 224 4.88 2.20 1.23
C GLY A 224 4.38 1.43 2.43
N THR A 225 3.29 0.70 2.23
CA THR A 225 2.59 -0.08 3.25
C THR A 225 2.17 -1.44 2.70
N GLY A 226 2.27 -2.48 3.51
CA GLY A 226 1.88 -3.84 3.17
C GLY A 226 0.60 -4.34 3.82
N ASN A 227 0.01 -3.64 4.80
CA ASN A 227 -1.27 -4.03 5.45
C ASN A 227 -2.27 -2.88 5.57
N GLY A 228 -2.59 -2.22 4.44
CA GLY A 228 -3.66 -1.23 4.36
C GLY A 228 -3.34 0.17 4.87
N ARG A 229 -3.78 1.18 4.12
CA ARG A 229 -3.70 2.63 4.45
C ARG A 229 -4.87 3.39 3.83
N SER A 230 -5.07 4.65 4.20
CA SER A 230 -6.04 5.54 3.54
C SER A 230 -5.34 6.53 2.61
N ILE A 231 -4.10 6.89 2.91
CA ILE A 231 -3.31 7.83 2.11
C ILE A 231 -2.92 7.19 0.78
N MET A 232 -3.09 7.91 -0.34
CA MET A 232 -2.75 7.33 -1.65
C MET A 232 -1.24 7.21 -1.89
N TYR A 233 -0.44 8.18 -1.41
CA TYR A 233 1.01 8.22 -1.63
C TYR A 233 1.78 8.38 -0.33
N CYS A 234 2.66 7.41 -0.05
CA CYS A 234 3.58 7.44 1.08
C CYS A 234 4.99 7.86 0.62
N GLY A 235 5.73 8.53 1.49
CA GLY A 235 7.03 9.11 1.14
C GLY A 235 6.92 10.40 0.32
N ALA A 236 5.81 11.15 0.44
CA ALA A 236 5.85 12.56 0.14
C ALA A 236 6.72 13.24 1.20
N GLU A 237 7.90 13.69 0.81
CA GLU A 237 8.62 14.67 1.61
C GLU A 237 7.71 15.89 1.79
N GLU A 238 7.73 16.54 2.95
CA GLU A 238 7.47 17.97 2.97
C GLU A 238 8.51 18.59 2.03
N THR A 239 8.11 18.87 0.79
CA THR A 239 9.00 19.51 -0.18
C THR A 239 9.60 20.74 0.50
N PRO A 240 10.94 20.86 0.60
CA PRO A 240 11.54 22.11 1.03
C PRO A 240 11.01 23.17 0.07
N LYS A 241 10.38 24.22 0.62
CA LYS A 241 9.75 25.31 -0.15
C LYS A 241 10.72 25.86 -1.20
N LYS A 242 10.69 25.32 -2.40
CA LYS A 242 11.21 25.96 -3.61
C LYS A 242 10.01 26.32 -4.44
N LYS A 243 9.71 27.63 -4.46
CA LYS A 243 8.77 28.23 -5.39
C LYS A 243 9.12 27.76 -6.80
N ASN A 244 8.25 26.97 -7.42
CA ASN A 244 8.28 26.79 -8.86
C ASN A 244 6.84 26.58 -9.36
N ASN A 245 6.36 27.52 -10.17
CA ASN A 245 4.95 27.65 -10.57
C ASN A 245 4.40 26.47 -11.38
N ASP A 246 5.25 25.54 -11.84
CA ASP A 246 4.84 24.38 -12.64
C ASP A 246 4.15 23.30 -11.78
N SER A 247 4.47 23.19 -10.49
CA SER A 247 3.81 22.24 -9.58
C SER A 247 2.38 22.67 -9.22
N ASP A 248 2.12 23.98 -9.20
CA ASP A 248 0.81 24.53 -8.91
C ASP A 248 -0.15 24.25 -10.08
N MET A 249 0.35 24.29 -11.32
CA MET A 249 -0.42 23.88 -12.50
C MET A 249 -0.71 22.36 -12.49
N ALA A 250 0.24 21.52 -12.10
CA ALA A 250 0.04 20.07 -12.04
C ALA A 250 -0.98 19.68 -10.95
N MET A 251 -0.91 20.31 -9.77
CA MET A 251 -1.89 20.10 -8.70
C MET A 251 -3.27 20.66 -9.04
N ALA A 252 -3.35 21.80 -9.73
CA ALA A 252 -4.61 22.36 -10.22
C ALA A 252 -5.27 21.45 -11.27
N VAL A 253 -4.50 20.89 -12.21
CA VAL A 253 -5.01 19.96 -13.23
C VAL A 253 -5.51 18.64 -12.60
N VAL A 254 -4.80 18.12 -11.59
CA VAL A 254 -5.24 16.93 -10.84
C VAL A 254 -6.51 17.23 -10.04
N GLY A 255 -6.58 18.39 -9.37
CA GLY A 255 -7.79 18.84 -8.66
C GLY A 255 -9.00 18.97 -9.59
N LEU A 256 -8.82 19.53 -10.79
CA LEU A 256 -9.88 19.65 -11.80
C LEU A 256 -10.35 18.29 -12.32
N ALA A 257 -9.45 17.30 -12.45
CA ALA A 257 -9.83 15.94 -12.84
C ALA A 257 -10.70 15.25 -11.77
N PHE A 258 -10.41 15.46 -10.48
CA PHE A 258 -11.24 14.96 -9.38
C PHE A 258 -12.63 15.62 -9.33
N VAL A 259 -12.70 16.94 -9.55
CA VAL A 259 -13.98 17.66 -9.61
C VAL A 259 -14.81 17.19 -10.80
N ALA A 260 -14.20 17.00 -11.98
CA ALA A 260 -14.90 16.48 -13.15
C ALA A 260 -15.40 15.04 -12.97
N PHE A 261 -14.61 14.17 -12.32
CA PHE A 261 -15.02 12.79 -12.05
C PHE A 261 -16.13 12.71 -10.99
N GLY A 262 -16.04 13.50 -9.93
CA GLY A 262 -17.09 13.63 -8.92
C GLY A 262 -18.39 14.19 -9.50
N ALA A 263 -18.29 15.23 -10.33
CA ALA A 263 -19.41 15.81 -11.05
C ALA A 263 -20.09 14.82 -12.00
N TYR A 264 -19.30 14.06 -12.76
CA TYR A 264 -19.81 13.02 -13.65
C TYR A 264 -20.53 11.91 -12.86
N TYR A 265 -19.91 11.40 -11.79
CA TYR A 265 -20.51 10.39 -10.93
C TYR A 265 -21.83 10.87 -10.31
N LEU A 266 -21.88 12.13 -9.84
CA LEU A 266 -23.08 12.72 -9.27
C LEU A 266 -24.17 12.97 -10.31
N HIS A 267 -23.84 13.47 -11.50
CA HIS A 267 -24.80 13.67 -12.60
C HIS A 267 -25.40 12.35 -13.12
N THR A 268 -24.61 11.27 -13.12
CA THR A 268 -25.06 9.97 -13.65
C THR A 268 -25.96 9.22 -12.66
N ASN A 269 -25.79 9.46 -11.35
CA ASN A 269 -26.48 8.71 -10.29
C ASN A 269 -27.51 9.54 -9.51
N TYR A 270 -27.52 10.87 -9.65
CA TYR A 270 -28.40 11.80 -8.96
C TYR A 270 -28.78 12.98 -9.88
N ASP A 271 -29.95 13.59 -9.64
CA ASP A 271 -30.39 14.75 -10.43
C ASP A 271 -29.59 16.00 -10.02
N PHE A 272 -28.50 16.23 -10.75
CA PHE A 272 -27.47 17.22 -10.43
C PHE A 272 -27.21 18.12 -11.65
N GLU A 273 -27.46 19.42 -11.47
CA GLU A 273 -27.18 20.47 -12.45
C GLU A 273 -25.99 21.30 -11.97
N LEU A 274 -24.94 21.38 -12.79
CA LEU A 274 -23.73 22.16 -12.54
C LEU A 274 -23.87 23.54 -13.18
N LYS A 275 -23.87 24.60 -12.37
CA LYS A 275 -23.80 25.98 -12.86
C LYS A 275 -22.45 26.59 -12.48
N PHE A 276 -21.79 27.18 -13.47
CA PHE A 276 -20.55 27.93 -13.31
C PHE A 276 -20.85 29.41 -13.45
N ASP A 277 -20.66 30.18 -12.39
CA ASP A 277 -20.64 31.64 -12.46
C ASP A 277 -19.21 32.13 -12.27
N LEU A 278 -18.64 32.72 -13.33
CA LEU A 278 -17.34 33.39 -13.28
C LEU A 278 -17.60 34.87 -13.00
N THR A 279 -17.10 35.38 -11.86
CA THR A 279 -17.06 36.82 -11.58
C THR A 279 -15.63 37.28 -11.28
N ASP A 280 -15.27 38.43 -11.86
CA ASP A 280 -13.90 38.76 -12.28
C ASP A 280 -12.89 39.16 -11.19
N ASN A 281 -13.09 38.90 -9.88
CA ASN A 281 -12.06 39.29 -8.90
C ASN A 281 -11.87 38.38 -7.67
N TYR A 282 -12.51 37.22 -7.58
CA TYR A 282 -12.25 36.23 -6.54
C TYR A 282 -12.55 34.83 -7.09
N GLN A 283 -11.62 33.88 -6.97
CA GLN A 283 -11.94 32.47 -7.24
C GLN A 283 -12.56 31.86 -5.99
N THR A 284 -13.83 32.17 -5.75
CA THR A 284 -14.63 31.52 -4.70
C THR A 284 -15.26 30.27 -5.30
N TYR A 285 -14.76 29.09 -4.90
CA TYR A 285 -15.40 27.81 -5.22
C TYR A 285 -16.45 27.51 -4.17
N GLY A 286 -17.68 27.99 -4.36
CA GLY A 286 -18.80 27.77 -3.44
C GLY A 286 -19.91 26.97 -4.10
N THR A 287 -20.36 25.89 -3.45
CA THR A 287 -21.61 25.21 -3.80
C THR A 287 -22.64 25.49 -2.71
N LYS A 288 -23.73 26.19 -3.05
CA LYS A 288 -24.86 26.34 -2.14
C LYS A 288 -25.95 25.35 -2.51
N LYS A 289 -26.26 24.38 -1.64
CA LYS A 289 -27.44 23.52 -1.81
C LYS A 289 -28.04 23.13 -0.47
N THR A 290 -29.35 23.33 -0.37
CA THR A 290 -30.19 22.86 0.73
C THR A 290 -30.71 21.47 0.37
N PHE A 291 -30.62 20.51 1.29
CA PHE A 291 -31.23 19.19 1.12
C PHE A 291 -32.26 18.98 2.21
N ASN A 292 -33.48 18.58 1.81
CA ASN A 292 -34.52 18.15 2.73
C ASN A 292 -34.45 16.62 2.84
N LEU A 293 -34.17 16.10 4.03
CA LEU A 293 -34.03 14.66 4.28
C LEU A 293 -35.37 13.93 4.53
N PHE A 294 -36.50 14.63 4.52
CA PHE A 294 -37.83 14.03 4.73
C PHE A 294 -38.89 14.64 3.79
N GLU A 295 -39.73 13.80 3.20
CA GLU A 295 -40.95 14.24 2.50
C GLU A 295 -42.10 14.44 3.49
N LYS A 296 -42.67 15.64 3.44
CA LYS A 296 -43.93 16.13 4.03
C LYS A 296 -44.06 16.22 5.56
N ASP A 297 -44.27 17.49 5.94
CA ASP A 297 -44.99 18.03 7.09
C ASP A 297 -44.40 17.75 8.49
N ASP A 298 -43.80 18.83 9.03
CA ASP A 298 -43.49 19.10 10.44
C ASP A 298 -42.22 18.53 11.08
N ASN A 299 -41.06 18.60 10.40
CA ASN A 299 -39.75 18.96 11.01
C ASN A 299 -38.64 18.92 9.94
N SER A 300 -38.21 20.08 9.46
CA SER A 300 -37.11 20.18 8.50
C SER A 300 -35.76 20.23 9.23
N LEU A 301 -34.94 19.20 9.12
CA LEU A 301 -33.53 19.26 9.49
C LEU A 301 -32.75 19.83 8.31
N ASN A 302 -32.41 21.13 8.38
CA ASN A 302 -31.68 21.82 7.33
C ASN A 302 -30.18 21.75 7.60
N PHE A 303 -29.41 21.26 6.62
CA PHE A 303 -27.96 21.35 6.65
C PHE A 303 -27.48 22.30 5.56
N GLU A 304 -26.69 23.29 5.96
CA GLU A 304 -25.90 24.12 5.05
C GLU A 304 -24.45 23.66 5.13
N MET A 305 -23.86 23.31 3.98
CA MET A 305 -22.45 22.96 3.88
C MET A 305 -21.77 24.00 2.99
N ASP A 306 -21.09 24.94 3.63
CA ASP A 306 -20.26 25.91 2.93
C ASP A 306 -18.82 25.40 2.85
N PHE A 307 -18.35 25.21 1.62
CA PHE A 307 -16.94 25.04 1.33
C PHE A 307 -16.39 26.40 0.88
N SER A 308 -15.49 26.97 1.67
CA SER A 308 -14.76 28.18 1.27
C SER A 308 -13.27 27.96 1.45
N HIS A 309 -12.53 28.30 0.40
CA HIS A 309 -11.08 28.34 0.42
C HIS A 309 -10.66 29.79 0.21
N THR A 310 -10.08 30.40 1.25
CA THR A 310 -9.53 31.74 1.16
C THR A 310 -8.02 31.62 0.95
N THR A 311 -7.54 31.96 -0.24
CA THR A 311 -6.12 32.16 -0.49
C THR A 311 -5.74 33.58 -0.08
N ALA A 312 -4.88 33.71 0.92
CA ALA A 312 -4.18 34.97 1.20
C ALA A 312 -2.70 34.81 0.82
N ASP A 313 -2.01 35.93 0.58
CA ASP A 313 -0.61 35.95 0.16
C ASP A 313 0.37 35.36 1.20
N ASP A 314 -0.09 35.07 2.42
CA ASP A 314 0.64 34.29 3.42
C ASP A 314 -0.03 32.95 3.74
N VAL A 315 0.78 31.90 3.92
CA VAL A 315 0.30 30.52 4.11
C VAL A 315 -0.26 30.26 5.52
N VAL A 316 0.01 31.16 6.47
CA VAL A 316 -0.43 31.00 7.88
C VAL A 316 -1.88 31.45 8.05
N SER A 317 -2.40 32.25 7.12
CA SER A 317 -3.76 32.75 7.10
C SER A 317 -4.69 32.01 6.13
N ASN A 318 -4.19 30.99 5.41
CA ASN A 318 -5.01 30.08 4.62
C ASN A 318 -5.93 29.29 5.55
N LYS A 319 -7.22 29.61 5.51
CA LYS A 319 -8.25 28.94 6.31
C LYS A 319 -9.06 28.04 5.39
N VAL A 320 -9.10 26.76 5.75
CA VAL A 320 -10.13 25.84 5.27
C VAL A 320 -11.20 25.83 6.34
N LEU A 321 -12.35 26.43 6.05
CA LEU A 321 -13.48 26.45 6.98
C LEU A 321 -14.43 25.31 6.63
N PHE A 322 -14.70 24.44 7.61
CA PHE A 322 -15.81 23.50 7.57
C PHE A 322 -16.86 24.01 8.55
N ALA A 323 -17.94 24.61 8.03
CA ALA A 323 -19.08 25.00 8.85
C ALA A 323 -20.22 24.02 8.61
N LEU A 324 -20.71 23.43 9.70
CA LEU A 324 -21.94 22.65 9.74
C LEU A 324 -22.88 23.40 10.68
N THR A 325 -23.86 24.08 10.11
CA THR A 325 -24.88 24.80 10.87
C THR A 325 -26.22 24.15 10.63
N GLY A 326 -26.91 23.81 11.72
CA GLY A 326 -28.26 23.25 11.69
C GLY A 326 -29.16 24.02 12.63
N THR A 327 -30.39 24.24 12.21
CA THR A 327 -31.49 24.73 13.03
C THR A 327 -32.52 23.61 13.18
N PHE A 328 -32.98 23.39 14.41
CA PHE A 328 -34.17 22.59 14.72
C PHE A 328 -35.42 23.45 14.60
#